data_AF-A0A7J8ZW59-F1
#
_entry.id   AF-A0A7J8ZW59-F1
#
_cell.length_a   1.000
_cell.length_b   1.000
_cell.length_c   1.000
_cell.angle_alpha   90.00
_cell.angle_beta   90.00
_cell.angle_gamma   90.00
#
_symmetry.space_group_name_H-M   'P 1'
#
loop_
_entity.id
_entity.type
_entity.pdbx_description
1 polymer ?
#
loop_
_entity_poly.entity_id
_entity_poly.type
_entity_poly.pdbx_seq_one_letter_code
_entity_poly.pdbx_strand_id
1 'polypeptide(L)' 'MVVIHLKDENPKTYVDNCYTKETQLAIYSNFIRPIRGLKQWEPLPDMLPIPPPLIRRLPSRPTKIRRKEPDEPQTTVKL' A
#
# COMPACT_ATOMS: atom_id res chain seq x y z
N MET A 1 -10.50 12.69 8.46
CA MET A 1 -10.58 14.14 8.15
C MET A 1 -11.90 14.80 8.52
N VAL A 2 -12.91 14.12 9.06
CA VAL A 2 -14.21 14.75 9.41
C VAL A 2 -14.15 15.61 10.69
N VAL A 3 -13.30 15.23 11.64
CA VAL A 3 -13.23 15.87 12.98
C VAL A 3 -12.64 17.28 12.94
N ILE A 4 -11.70 17.57 12.03
CA ILE A 4 -11.05 18.89 11.93
C ILE A 4 -12.01 19.91 11.30
N HIS A 5 -12.78 19.50 10.28
CA HIS A 5 -13.79 20.36 9.65
C HIS A 5 -14.95 20.71 10.59
N LEU A 6 -15.28 19.82 11.53
CA LEU A 6 -16.34 20.08 12.52
C LEU A 6 -15.97 21.19 13.51
N LYS A 7 -14.67 21.41 13.74
CA LYS A 7 -14.17 22.40 14.70
C LYS A 7 -13.82 23.74 14.06
N ASP A 8 -14.00 23.88 12.74
CA ASP A 8 -13.59 25.05 11.95
C ASP A 8 -12.11 25.45 12.17
N GLU A 9 -11.29 24.47 12.57
CA GLU A 9 -9.87 24.67 12.82
C GLU A 9 -9.06 24.44 11.55
N ASN A 10 -7.98 25.19 11.39
CA ASN A 10 -7.10 25.03 10.23
C ASN A 10 -6.38 23.68 10.28
N PRO A 11 -6.60 22.76 9.32
CA PRO A 11 -5.96 21.44 9.33
C PRO A 11 -4.44 21.48 9.28
N LYS A 12 -3.84 22.59 8.85
CA LYS A 12 -2.39 22.77 8.78
C LYS A 12 -1.74 22.85 10.17
N THR A 13 -2.48 23.20 11.22
CA THR A 13 -1.93 23.26 12.60
C THR A 13 -1.68 21.87 13.20
N TYR A 14 -2.30 20.83 12.63
CA TYR A 14 -2.11 19.44 13.04
C TYR A 14 -0.94 18.76 12.33
N VAL A 15 -0.35 19.42 11.33
CA VAL A 15 0.78 18.88 10.59
C VAL A 15 2.05 19.17 11.38
N ASP A 16 2.83 18.12 11.66
CA ASP A 16 4.12 18.27 12.32
C ASP A 16 5.07 19.14 11.49
N ASN A 17 5.88 19.95 12.17
CA ASN A 17 6.84 20.84 11.53
C ASN A 17 7.84 20.08 10.63
N CYS A 18 8.10 18.79 10.90
CA CYS A 18 8.93 17.91 10.08
C CYS A 18 8.49 17.80 8.61
N TYR A 19 7.21 18.10 8.30
CA TYR A 19 6.67 18.06 6.95
C TYR A 19 6.67 19.43 6.24
N THR A 20 7.23 20.47 6.85
CA THR A 20 7.34 21.78 6.20
C THR A 20 8.43 21.78 5.13
N LYS A 21 8.26 22.63 4.12
CA LYS A 21 9.26 22.84 3.05
C LYS A 21 10.61 23.28 3.62
N GLU A 22 10.59 24.13 4.66
CA GLU A 22 11.79 24.62 5.33
C GLU A 22 12.56 23.47 5.97
N THR A 23 11.88 22.59 6.72
CA THR A 23 12.51 21.42 7.32
C THR A 23 13.01 20.45 6.27
N GLN A 24 12.28 20.24 5.18
CA GLN A 24 12.76 19.43 4.07
C GLN A 24 14.04 20.02 3.47
N LEU A 25 14.08 21.30 3.14
CA LEU A 25 15.28 21.95 2.60
C LEU A 25 16.45 21.89 3.59
N ALA A 26 16.20 22.04 4.89
CA ALA A 26 17.22 21.92 5.93
C ALA A 26 17.79 20.48 6.01
N ILE A 27 16.94 19.44 5.98
CA ILE A 27 17.38 18.03 5.98
C ILE A 27 18.24 17.72 4.76
N TYR A 28 17.77 18.12 3.58
CA TYR A 28 18.44 17.86 2.30
C TYR A 28 19.51 18.90 1.93
N SER A 29 19.78 19.90 2.79
CA SER A 29 20.86 20.87 2.58
C SER A 29 22.24 20.22 2.69
N ASN A 30 22.33 19.14 3.47
CA ASN A 30 23.55 18.38 3.64
C ASN A 30 23.72 17.36 2.52
N PHE A 31 24.96 17.06 2.18
CA PHE A 31 25.27 16.00 1.22
C PHE A 31 24.84 14.63 1.75
N ILE A 32 23.82 14.05 1.13
CA ILE A 32 23.41 12.66 1.39
C ILE A 32 24.38 11.74 0.65
N ARG A 33 25.15 10.97 1.41
CA ARG A 33 26.04 9.97 0.81
C ARG A 33 25.19 8.94 0.05
N PRO A 34 25.53 8.61 -1.20
CA PRO A 34 24.82 7.58 -1.93
C PRO A 34 24.95 6.26 -1.17
N ILE A 35 23.81 5.60 -0.98
CA ILE A 35 23.78 4.25 -0.43
C ILE A 35 24.20 3.30 -1.55
N ARG A 36 25.09 2.36 -1.23
CA ARG A 36 25.51 1.30 -2.16
C ARG A 36 24.28 0.60 -2.73
N GLY A 37 24.28 0.29 -4.02
CA GLY A 37 23.17 -0.46 -4.63
C GLY A 37 23.08 -1.87 -4.06
N LEU A 38 21.94 -2.54 -4.24
CA LEU A 38 21.72 -3.93 -3.80
C LEU A 38 22.85 -4.88 -4.25
N LYS A 39 23.36 -4.70 -5.47
CA LYS A 39 24.47 -5.49 -6.04
C LYS A 39 25.84 -5.24 -5.37
N GLN A 40 25.96 -4.17 -4.60
CA GLN A 40 27.19 -3.73 -3.91
C GLN A 40 27.13 -3.97 -2.40
N TRP A 41 26.04 -4.57 -1.90
CA TRP A 41 25.94 -4.98 -0.51
C TRP A 41 26.75 -6.25 -0.31
N GLU A 42 27.52 -6.29 0.78
CA GLU A 42 28.23 -7.51 1.19
C GLU A 42 27.20 -8.61 1.47
N PRO A 43 27.36 -9.82 0.92
CA PRO A 43 26.53 -10.94 1.30
C PRO A 43 26.78 -11.23 2.79
N LEU A 44 25.71 -11.29 3.59
CA LEU A 44 25.81 -11.72 4.97
C LEU A 44 25.95 -13.24 5.01
N PRO A 45 27.09 -13.80 5.45
CA PRO A 45 27.38 -15.23 5.34
C PRO A 45 26.44 -16.10 6.20
N ASP A 46 25.96 -15.56 7.33
CA ASP A 46 25.13 -16.29 8.29
C ASP A 46 23.63 -15.91 8.24
N MET A 47 23.19 -15.19 7.20
CA MET A 47 21.77 -14.87 7.04
C MET A 47 21.03 -16.06 6.43
N LEU A 48 20.13 -16.66 7.21
CA LEU A 48 19.12 -17.55 6.65
C LEU A 48 18.25 -16.77 5.66
N PRO A 49 17.92 -17.36 4.49
CA PRO A 49 16.96 -16.75 3.57
C PRO A 49 15.67 -16.40 4.31
N ILE A 50 15.22 -15.15 4.20
CA ILE A 50 13.91 -14.75 4.72
C ILE A 50 12.87 -15.53 3.92
N PRO A 51 12.06 -16.40 4.55
CA PRO A 51 11.02 -17.11 3.83
C PRO A 51 10.04 -16.09 3.24
N PRO A 52 9.57 -16.29 1.99
CA PRO A 52 8.54 -15.42 1.45
C PRO A 52 7.32 -15.44 2.38
N PRO A 53 6.59 -14.32 2.48
CA PRO A 53 5.34 -14.31 3.22
C PRO A 53 4.44 -15.40 2.65
N LEU A 54 3.73 -16.11 3.53
CA LEU A 54 2.76 -17.13 3.11
C LEU A 54 1.69 -16.45 2.26
N ILE A 55 1.73 -16.66 0.95
CA ILE A 55 0.71 -16.18 0.02
C ILE A 55 -0.55 -16.99 0.28
N ARG A 56 -1.50 -16.41 1.01
CA ARG A 56 -2.85 -16.98 1.13
C ARG A 56 -3.66 -16.52 -0.08
N ARG A 57 -4.35 -17.47 -0.75
CA ARG A 57 -5.41 -17.10 -1.67
C ARG A 57 -6.50 -16.42 -0.84
N LEU A 58 -6.70 -15.13 -1.06
CA LEU A 58 -7.87 -14.45 -0.53
C LEU A 58 -9.12 -15.15 -1.09
N PRO A 59 -10.21 -15.26 -0.31
CA PRO A 59 -11.47 -15.71 -0.86
C PRO A 59 -11.78 -14.82 -2.06
N SER A 60 -11.99 -15.45 -3.22
CA SER A 60 -12.41 -14.71 -4.40
C SER A 60 -13.73 -14.02 -4.10
N ARG A 61 -13.97 -12.88 -4.75
CA ARG A 61 -15.28 -12.24 -4.70
C ARG A 61 -16.33 -13.27 -5.12
N PRO A 62 -17.36 -13.53 -4.31
CA PRO A 62 -18.45 -14.39 -4.72
C PRO A 62 -18.98 -13.92 -6.07
N THR A 63 -18.98 -14.80 -7.06
CA THR A 63 -19.56 -14.50 -8.37
C THR A 63 -21.05 -14.26 -8.16
N LYS A 64 -21.53 -13.05 -8.44
CA LYS A 64 -22.96 -12.74 -8.42
C LYS A 64 -23.62 -13.51 -9.56
N ILE A 65 -24.30 -14.60 -9.23
CA ILE A 65 -25.14 -15.30 -10.21
C ILE A 65 -26.30 -14.35 -10.55
N ARG A 66 -26.43 -14.02 -11.84
CA ARG A 66 -27.58 -13.26 -12.34
C ARG A 66 -28.83 -14.13 -12.15
N ARG A 67 -29.90 -13.57 -11.57
CA ARG A 67 -31.22 -14.22 -11.60
C ARG A 67 -31.67 -14.28 -13.05
N LYS A 68 -31.97 -15.49 -13.53
CA LYS A 68 -32.60 -15.69 -14.83
C LYS A 68 -34.10 -15.48 -14.67
N GLU A 69 -34.71 -14.72 -15.56
CA GLU A 69 -36.17 -14.68 -15.68
C GLU A 69 -36.70 -16.07 -16.09
N PRO A 70 -37.95 -16.44 -15.75
CA PRO A 70 -38.49 -17.77 -16.02
C PRO A 70 -38.51 -18.14 -17.51
N ASP A 71 -38.45 -17.16 -18.40
CA ASP A 71 -38.46 -17.34 -19.86
C ASP A 71 -37.05 -17.46 -20.48
N GLU A 72 -35.98 -17.37 -19.68
CA GLU A 72 -34.63 -17.48 -20.22
C GLU A 72 -34.17 -18.94 -20.42
N PRO A 73 -33.60 -19.28 -21.59
CA PRO A 73 -33.10 -20.63 -21.83
C PRO A 73 -31.95 -20.99 -20.88
N GLN A 74 -32.03 -22.20 -20.31
CA GLN A 74 -30.92 -22.77 -19.52
C GLN A 74 -29.84 -23.30 -20.47
N THR A 75 -28.74 -22.56 -20.61
CA THR A 75 -27.53 -23.10 -21.25
C THR A 75 -26.88 -24.10 -20.29
N THR A 76 -27.20 -25.38 -20.44
CA THR A 76 -26.51 -26.49 -19.77
C THR A 76 -25.22 -26.80 -20.54
N VAL A 77 -24.13 -26.07 -20.23
CA VAL A 77 -22.80 -26.56 -20.58
C VAL A 77 -22.42 -27.60 -19.53
N LYS A 78 -22.61 -28.88 -19.84
CA LYS A 78 -22.10 -29.99 -19.02
C LYS A 78 -20.58 -30.06 -19.21
N LEU A 79 -19.84 -30.10 -18.09
CA LEU A 79 -18.45 -30.53 -18.02
C LEU A 79 -18.39 -32.06 -18.12
#